data_AF-A0A7J2SAI4-F1
#
_entry.id   AF-A0A7J2SAI4-F1
#
_cell.length_a   1.000
_cell.length_b   1.000
_cell.length_c   1.000
_cell.angle_alpha   90.00
_cell.angle_beta   90.00
_cell.angle_gamma   90.00
#
_symmetry.space_group_name_H-M   'P 1'
#
loop_
_entity.id
_entity.type
_entity.pdbx_description
1 polymer ?
#
loop_
_entity_poly.entity_id
_entity_poly.type
_entity_poly.pdbx_seq_one_letter_code
_entity_poly.pdbx_strand_id
1 'polypeptide(L)' 'MKHNNNPIERYNEDVKQRYKIIRGFKSFELANAFLDLRRIVYNFIRGDETRVMKAGIALGLGHNRLESLIKF' A
#
# COMPACT_ATOMS: atom_id res chain seq x y z
N MET A 1 20.13 11.86 14.61
CA MET A 1 19.62 10.94 13.57
C MET A 1 18.85 11.77 12.56
N LYS A 2 19.34 11.87 11.32
CA LYS A 2 18.96 12.95 10.39
C LYS A 2 17.60 12.72 9.67
N HIS A 3 17.08 11.48 9.65
CA HIS A 3 15.81 11.15 8.99
C HIS A 3 15.01 10.11 9.80
N ASN A 4 13.70 10.31 9.93
CA ASN A 4 12.79 9.35 10.57
C ASN A 4 12.43 8.23 9.57
N ASN A 5 13.10 7.08 9.67
CA ASN A 5 12.88 5.94 8.75
C ASN A 5 11.66 5.07 9.10
N ASN A 6 10.96 5.37 10.20
CA ASN A 6 9.85 4.55 10.70
C ASN A 6 8.76 4.25 9.65
N PRO A 7 8.40 5.16 8.73
CA PRO A 7 7.41 4.85 7.70
C PRO A 7 7.86 3.76 6.73
N ILE A 8 9.15 3.76 6.35
CA ILE A 8 9.74 2.79 5.42
C ILE A 8 9.85 1.43 6.11
N GLU A 9 10.37 1.39 7.33
CA GLU A 9 10.47 0.15 8.11
C GLU A 9 9.09 -0.48 8.32
N ARG A 10 8.08 0.33 8.66
CA ARG A 10 6.70 -0.16 8.83
C ARG A 10 6.13 -0.75 7.55
N TYR A 11 6.40 -0.15 6.39
CA TYR A 11 5.96 -0.70 5.11
C TYR A 11 6.66 -2.02 4.79
N ASN A 12 7.97 -2.09 5.01
CA ASN A 12 8.76 -3.29 4.74
C ASN A 12 8.33 -4.47 5.63
N GLU A 13 8.09 -4.22 6.93
CA GLU A 13 7.57 -5.26 7.83
C GLU A 13 6.20 -5.79 7.39
N ASP A 14 5.31 -4.90 6.95
CA ASP A 14 3.97 -5.25 6.45
C ASP A 14 4.02 -6.12 5.17
N VAL A 15 5.04 -5.93 4.32
CA VAL A 15 5.35 -6.79 3.15
C VAL A 15 5.94 -8.13 3.61
N LYS A 16 6.92 -8.13 4.51
CA LYS A 16 7.56 -9.36 5.03
C LYS A 16 6.57 -10.30 5.70
N GLN A 17 5.66 -9.78 6.53
CA GLN A 17 4.63 -10.59 7.19
C GLN A 17 3.73 -11.30 6.19
N ARG A 18 3.38 -10.63 5.09
CA ARG A 18 2.58 -11.23 4.04
C ARG A 18 3.35 -12.28 3.29
N TYR A 19 4.57 -11.96 2.84
CA TYR A 19 5.47 -12.92 2.20
C TYR A 19 5.60 -14.22 3.01
N LYS A 20 5.74 -14.11 4.34
CA LYS A 20 5.80 -15.26 5.26
C LYS A 20 4.54 -16.13 5.21
N ILE A 21 3.36 -15.53 5.06
CA ILE A 21 2.08 -16.24 4.97
C ILE A 21 1.93 -16.94 3.60
N ILE A 22 2.27 -16.26 2.51
CA ILE A 22 2.11 -16.80 1.13
C ILE A 22 3.18 -17.84 0.77
N ARG A 23 4.28 -17.90 1.54
CA ARG A 23 5.38 -18.89 1.37
C ARG A 23 6.06 -18.83 0.00
N GLY A 24 6.30 -17.61 -0.48
CA GLY A 24 6.96 -17.37 -1.76
C GLY A 24 5.99 -17.00 -2.87
N PHE A 25 6.50 -16.29 -3.89
CA PHE A 25 5.75 -15.99 -5.11
C PHE A 25 6.04 -17.07 -6.16
N LYS A 26 5.01 -17.46 -6.92
CA LYS A 26 5.14 -18.49 -7.96
C LYS A 26 5.91 -18.00 -9.19
N SER A 27 5.94 -16.69 -9.43
CA SER A 27 6.70 -16.06 -10.50
C SER A 27 7.06 -14.63 -10.12
N PHE A 28 7.97 -14.03 -10.89
CA PHE A 28 8.39 -12.64 -10.71
C PHE A 28 7.24 -11.66 -11.03
N GLU A 29 6.45 -11.95 -12.06
CA GLU A 29 5.28 -11.16 -12.46
C GLU A 29 4.25 -11.09 -11.33
N LEU A 30 3.98 -12.22 -10.67
CA LEU A 30 3.08 -12.28 -9.52
C LEU A 30 3.63 -11.50 -8.32
N ALA A 31 4.95 -11.52 -8.11
CA ALA A 31 5.59 -10.73 -7.07
C ALA A 31 5.40 -9.23 -7.32
N ASN A 32 5.65 -8.77 -8.56
CA ASN A 32 5.45 -7.37 -8.94
C ASN A 32 4.00 -6.94 -8.79
N ALA A 33 3.05 -7.70 -9.36
CA ALA A 33 1.63 -7.41 -9.27
C ALA A 33 1.16 -7.33 -7.80
N PHE A 34 1.65 -8.21 -6.94
CA PHE A 34 1.36 -8.18 -5.51
C PHE A 34 1.92 -6.92 -4.83
N LEU A 35 3.17 -6.57 -5.10
CA LEU A 35 3.82 -5.39 -4.51
C LEU A 35 3.16 -4.09 -4.97
N ASP A 36 2.77 -4.00 -6.24
CA ASP A 36 2.06 -2.85 -6.80
C ASP A 36 0.70 -2.67 -6.15
N LEU A 37 -0.11 -3.74 -6.08
CA LEU A 37 -1.39 -3.71 -5.39
C LEU A 37 -1.22 -3.30 -3.92
N ARG A 38 -0.20 -3.84 -3.23
CA ARG A 38 0.06 -3.49 -1.84
C ARG A 38 0.40 -2.02 -1.67
N ARG A 39 1.20 -1.46 -2.58
CA ARG A 39 1.54 -0.04 -2.58
C ARG A 39 0.29 0.83 -2.75
N ILE A 40 -0.63 0.46 -3.64
CA ILE A 40 -1.91 1.15 -3.82
C ILE A 40 -2.75 1.07 -2.54
N VAL A 41 -2.98 -0.13 -2.01
CA VAL A 41 -3.80 -0.32 -0.80
C VAL A 41 -3.24 0.45 0.40
N TYR A 42 -1.92 0.39 0.60
CA TYR A 42 -1.27 1.02 1.74
C TYR A 42 -1.34 2.55 1.71
N ASN A 43 -1.29 3.15 0.51
CA ASN A 43 -1.24 4.60 0.35
C ASN A 43 -2.62 5.23 0.16
N PHE A 44 -3.53 4.56 -0.55
CA PHE A 44 -4.79 5.14 -1.05
C PHE A 44 -6.05 4.57 -0.40
N ILE A 45 -5.99 3.40 0.25
CA ILE A 45 -7.19 2.73 0.78
C ILE A 45 -7.18 2.65 2.30
N ARG A 46 -6.02 2.31 2.89
CA ARG A 46 -5.91 1.97 4.32
C ARG A 46 -6.09 3.20 5.24
N GLY A 47 -7.01 3.06 6.20
CA GLY A 47 -7.27 4.03 7.28
C GLY A 47 -8.29 5.09 6.91
N ASP A 48 -8.88 5.76 7.91
CA ASP A 48 -9.88 6.82 7.68
C ASP A 48 -9.25 8.03 6.97
N GLU A 49 -8.03 8.37 7.34
CA GLU A 49 -7.18 9.33 6.64
C GLU A 49 -6.01 8.59 5.97
N THR A 50 -6.00 8.58 4.64
CA THR A 50 -4.98 7.86 3.88
C THR A 50 -3.66 8.63 3.88
N ARG A 51 -2.55 7.95 3.58
CA ARG A 51 -1.22 8.59 3.54
C ARG A 51 -1.13 9.64 2.46
N VAL A 52 -1.82 9.41 1.35
CA VAL A 52 -1.89 10.34 0.23
C VAL A 52 -2.69 11.59 0.62
N MET A 53 -3.78 11.43 1.38
CA MET A 53 -4.51 12.56 1.97
C MET A 53 -3.62 13.35 2.96
N LYS A 54 -2.86 12.67 3.83
CA LYS A 54 -1.89 13.32 4.72
C LYS A 54 -0.80 14.10 3.97
N ALA A 55 -0.46 13.66 2.77
CA ALA A 55 0.48 14.35 1.89
C ALA A 55 -0.16 15.54 1.15
N GLY A 56 -1.43 15.85 1.38
CA GLY A 56 -2.14 16.96 0.75
C GLY A 56 -2.64 16.67 -0.67
N ILE A 57 -2.59 15.42 -1.12
CA ILE A 57 -3.06 15.04 -2.46
C ILE A 57 -4.56 14.76 -2.39
N ALA A 58 -5.35 15.60 -3.06
CA ALA A 58 -6.78 15.43 -3.19
C ALA A 58 -7.10 14.30 -4.17
N LEU A 59 -7.52 13.14 -3.64
CA LEU A 59 -7.76 11.95 -4.45
C LEU A 59 -9.15 11.87 -5.07
N GLY A 60 -10.11 12.69 -4.63
CA GLY A 60 -11.50 12.63 -5.09
C GLY A 60 -12.20 11.27 -4.86
N LEU A 61 -11.56 10.35 -4.12
CA LEU A 61 -12.10 9.02 -3.84
C LEU A 61 -13.19 9.14 -2.78
N GLY A 62 -14.35 8.56 -3.07
CA GLY A 62 -15.47 8.49 -2.13
C GLY A 62 -15.19 7.56 -0.95
N HIS A 63 -16.23 7.30 -0.14
CA HIS A 63 -16.13 6.44 1.05
C HIS A 63 -15.63 5.02 0.68
N ASN A 64 -16.09 4.46 -0.44
CA ASN A 64 -15.57 3.21 -1.00
C ASN A 64 -14.38 3.47 -1.91
N ARG A 65 -13.20 3.68 -1.31
CA ARG A 65 -11.97 4.04 -2.05
C ARG A 65 -11.49 2.97 -3.02
N LEU A 66 -11.57 1.70 -2.64
CA LEU A 66 -11.17 0.59 -3.53
C LEU A 66 -12.07 0.53 -4.77
N GLU A 67 -13.38 0.65 -4.58
CA GLU A 67 -14.34 0.70 -5.68
C GLU A 67 -14.10 1.91 -6.58
N SER A 68 -13.84 3.08 -5.98
CA SER A 68 -13.55 4.32 -6.71
C SER A 68 -12.27 4.23 -7.54
N LEU A 69 -11.26 3.47 -7.08
CA LEU A 69 -10.01 3.23 -7.82
C LEU A 69 -10.16 2.25 -8.99
N ILE A 70 -11.14 1.35 -8.96
CA ILE A 70 -11.35 0.34 -10.01
C ILE A 70 -12.24 0.88 -11.14
N LYS A 71 -13.16 1.79 -10.80
CA LYS A 71 -14.09 2.40 -11.78
C LYS A 71 -13.47 3.52 -12.61
N PHE A 72 -12.22 3.89 -12.31
CA PHE A 72 -11.44 4.92 -13.01
C PHE A 72 -10.49 4.26 -14.01
#